data_AF-A0A2I0R5J9-F1
#
_entry.id   AF-A0A2I0R5J9-F1
#
_cell.length_a   1.000
_cell.length_b   1.000
_cell.length_c   1.000
_cell.angle_alpha   90.00
_cell.angle_beta   90.00
_cell.angle_gamma   90.00
#
_symmetry.space_group_name_H-M   'P 1'
#
loop_
_entity.id
_entity.type
_entity.pdbx_description
1 polymer ?
#
loop_
_entity_poly.entity_id
_entity_poly.type
_entity_poly.pdbx_seq_one_letter_code
_entity_poly.pdbx_strand_id
1 'polypeptide(L)'
;MTERIILSIVAISMLVLTLKKVDRQNALLTAGLTFGILITWIGIPIVVTIGLITYMLTALLISLTNLRKRGLSKLNQITIVLAGIWAFGLNLMVIVHFPYASEVRISVFIPIILYLISLTRGMVKRKEFGYLTIMSVEFILRLIRF
;
A
#
# COMPACT_ATOMS: atom_id res chain seq x y z
N MET A 1 8.35 -16.10 4.98
CA MET A 1 7.37 -16.24 6.08
C MET A 1 7.35 -15.00 6.97
N THR A 2 8.50 -14.60 7.52
CA THR A 2 8.64 -13.43 8.41
C THR A 2 8.07 -12.12 7.84
N GLU A 3 8.35 -11.81 6.57
CA GLU A 3 7.81 -10.61 5.90
C GLU A 3 6.28 -10.58 5.87
N ARG A 4 5.65 -11.72 5.58
CA ARG A 4 4.18 -11.82 5.54
C ARG A 4 3.57 -11.59 6.93
N ILE A 5 4.25 -12.07 7.98
CA ILE A 5 3.86 -11.83 9.38
C ILE A 5 3.93 -10.34 9.69
N ILE A 6 5.07 -9.71 9.43
CA ILE A 6 5.27 -8.27 9.67
C ILE A 6 4.21 -7.45 8.92
N LEU A 7 4.01 -7.71 7.62
CA LEU A 7 3.04 -6.98 6.81
C LEU A 7 1.61 -7.17 7.31
N SER A 8 1.26 -8.37 7.78
CA SER A 8 -0.08 -8.65 8.33
C SER A 8 -0.32 -7.93 9.65
N ILE A 9 0.66 -7.93 10.56
CA ILE A 9 0.59 -7.19 11.82
C ILE A 9 0.43 -5.69 11.54
N VAL A 10 1.23 -5.15 10.63
CA VAL A 10 1.14 -3.74 10.22
C VAL A 10 -0.24 -3.46 9.62
N ALA A 11 -0.75 -4.30 8.72
CA ALA A 11 -2.05 -4.10 8.09
C ALA A 11 -3.20 -4.08 9.12
N ILE A 12 -3.22 -5.04 10.03
CA ILE A 12 -4.24 -5.11 11.09
C ILE A 12 -4.12 -3.88 12.01
N SER A 13 -2.92 -3.52 12.46
CA SER A 13 -2.72 -2.36 13.35
C SER A 13 -3.17 -1.05 12.68
N MET A 14 -2.84 -0.87 11.40
CA MET A 14 -3.24 0.31 10.63
C MET A 14 -4.75 0.34 10.35
N LEU A 15 -5.38 -0.81 10.12
CA LEU A 15 -6.84 -0.90 9.99
C LEU A 15 -7.53 -0.44 11.27
N VAL A 16 -7.10 -0.94 12.44
CA VAL A 16 -7.64 -0.53 13.75
C VAL A 16 -7.46 0.98 13.98
N LEU A 17 -6.29 1.52 13.65
CA LEU A 17 -6.03 2.96 13.77
C LEU A 17 -6.88 3.80 12.82
N THR A 18 -7.11 3.34 11.59
CA THR A 18 -7.96 4.05 10.62
C THR A 18 -9.43 4.02 11.03
N LEU A 19 -9.92 2.91 11.56
CA LEU A 19 -11.30 2.80 12.07
C LEU A 19 -11.58 3.81 13.19
N LYS A 20 -10.59 4.07 14.07
CA LYS A 20 -10.70 5.09 15.13
C LYS A 20 -10.84 6.53 14.59
N LYS A 21 -10.41 6.81 13.36
CA LYS A 21 -10.48 8.15 12.74
C LYS A 21 -11.84 8.47 12.11
N VAL A 22 -12.81 7.56 12.22
CA VAL A 22 -14.23 7.71 11.79
C VAL A 22 -14.36 8.20 10.34
N ASP A 23 -13.48 7.73 9.45
CA ASP A 23 -13.53 8.06 8.03
C ASP A 23 -13.83 6.80 7.23
N ARG A 24 -15.11 6.65 6.83
CA ARG A 24 -15.62 5.42 6.21
C ARG A 24 -14.87 5.08 4.92
N GLN A 25 -14.54 6.08 4.11
CA GLN A 25 -13.84 5.86 2.85
C GLN A 25 -12.41 5.36 3.08
N ASN A 26 -11.62 6.04 3.92
CA ASN A 26 -10.25 5.61 4.20
C ASN A 26 -10.22 4.26 4.94
N ALA A 27 -11.20 3.99 5.81
CA ALA A 27 -11.36 2.69 6.45
C ALA A 27 -11.62 1.58 5.44
N LEU A 28 -12.52 1.80 4.46
CA LEU A 28 -12.80 0.84 3.39
C LEU A 28 -11.54 0.57 2.55
N LEU A 29 -10.80 1.61 2.16
CA LEU A 29 -9.55 1.46 1.40
C LEU A 29 -8.47 0.71 2.20
N THR A 30 -8.33 1.01 3.49
CA THR A 30 -7.39 0.30 4.37
C THR A 30 -7.80 -1.16 4.57
N ALA A 31 -9.11 -1.42 4.70
CA ALA A 31 -9.65 -2.77 4.81
C ALA A 31 -9.42 -3.57 3.53
N GLY A 32 -9.60 -2.98 2.34
CA GLY A 32 -9.32 -3.63 1.05
C GLY A 32 -7.87 -4.09 0.92
N LEU A 33 -6.90 -3.21 1.28
CA LEU A 33 -5.48 -3.60 1.31
C LEU A 33 -5.22 -4.71 2.34
N THR A 34 -5.79 -4.58 3.54
CA THR A 34 -5.61 -5.54 4.64
C THR A 34 -6.16 -6.91 4.25
N PHE A 35 -7.35 -6.96 3.67
CA PHE A 35 -7.96 -8.19 3.18
C PHE A 35 -7.12 -8.82 2.07
N GLY A 36 -6.67 -8.03 1.10
CA GLY A 36 -5.77 -8.48 0.04
C GLY A 36 -4.49 -9.11 0.57
N ILE A 37 -3.91 -8.57 1.65
CA ILE A 37 -2.73 -9.14 2.33
C ILE A 37 -3.10 -10.43 3.07
N LEU A 38 -4.14 -10.41 3.92
CA LEU A 38 -4.47 -11.52 4.81
C LEU A 38 -4.92 -12.77 4.03
N ILE A 39 -5.64 -12.62 2.93
CA ILE A 39 -6.15 -13.76 2.16
C ILE A 39 -5.01 -14.57 1.51
N THR A 40 -3.83 -13.97 1.31
CA THR A 40 -2.66 -14.69 0.78
C THR A 40 -2.11 -15.76 1.74
N TRP A 41 -2.52 -15.76 3.02
CA TRP A 41 -2.15 -16.79 3.99
C TRP A 41 -2.75 -18.16 3.70
N ILE A 42 -3.86 -18.22 2.96
CA ILE A 42 -4.56 -19.48 2.65
C ILE A 42 -3.67 -20.42 1.81
N GLY A 43 -2.72 -19.87 1.06
CA GLY A 43 -1.73 -20.66 0.31
C GLY A 43 -2.26 -21.34 -0.95
N ILE A 44 -3.58 -21.36 -1.17
CA ILE A 44 -4.19 -21.83 -2.41
C ILE A 44 -3.87 -20.84 -3.54
N PRO A 45 -3.24 -21.26 -4.66
CA PRO A 45 -2.75 -20.35 -5.70
C PRO A 45 -3.81 -19.39 -6.25
N ILE A 46 -5.01 -19.89 -6.54
CA ILE A 46 -6.14 -19.09 -7.04
C ILE A 46 -6.52 -17.98 -6.03
N VAL A 47 -6.55 -18.32 -4.75
CA VAL A 47 -6.93 -17.41 -3.68
C VAL A 47 -5.86 -16.33 -3.45
N VAL A 48 -4.58 -16.72 -3.56
CA VAL A 48 -3.46 -15.76 -3.53
C VAL A 48 -3.57 -14.77 -4.68
N THR A 49 -3.87 -15.23 -5.89
CA THR A 49 -4.07 -14.36 -7.06
C THR A 49 -5.23 -13.39 -6.86
N ILE A 50 -6.38 -13.87 -6.35
CA ILE A 50 -7.53 -13.01 -6.02
C ILE A 50 -7.14 -11.95 -4.97
N GLY A 51 -6.35 -12.33 -3.96
CA GLY A 51 -5.83 -11.40 -2.97
C GLY A 51 -4.97 -10.29 -3.56
N LEU A 52 -4.03 -10.65 -4.45
CA LEU A 52 -3.18 -9.70 -5.17
C LEU A 52 -4.00 -8.77 -6.07
N ILE A 53 -4.98 -9.29 -6.80
CA ILE A 53 -5.88 -8.47 -7.63
C ILE A 53 -6.67 -7.49 -6.75
N THR A 54 -7.21 -7.97 -5.63
CA THR A 54 -7.96 -7.11 -4.68
C THR A 54 -7.06 -5.99 -4.13
N TYR A 55 -5.83 -6.33 -3.77
CA TYR A 55 -4.83 -5.36 -3.31
C TYR A 55 -4.53 -4.31 -4.39
N MET A 56 -4.27 -4.75 -5.63
CA MET A 56 -3.99 -3.88 -6.77
C MET A 56 -5.13 -2.91 -7.08
N LEU A 57 -6.37 -3.42 -7.15
CA LEU A 57 -7.53 -2.58 -7.42
C LEU A 57 -7.73 -1.55 -6.30
N THR A 58 -7.52 -1.96 -5.04
CA THR A 58 -7.59 -1.03 -3.90
C THR A 58 -6.50 0.04 -3.96
N ALA A 59 -5.26 -0.32 -4.31
CA ALA A 59 -4.16 0.62 -4.48
C ALA A 59 -4.45 1.63 -5.61
N LEU A 60 -5.00 1.18 -6.73
CA LEU A 60 -5.41 2.06 -7.82
C LEU A 60 -6.54 3.00 -7.40
N LEU A 61 -7.54 2.49 -6.66
CA LEU A 61 -8.62 3.31 -6.10
C LEU A 61 -8.09 4.37 -5.13
N ILE A 62 -7.08 4.04 -4.30
CA ILE A 62 -6.40 5.02 -3.43
C ILE A 62 -5.80 6.15 -4.27
N SER A 63 -5.08 5.84 -5.34
CA SER A 63 -4.51 6.86 -6.23
C SER A 63 -5.59 7.73 -6.86
N LEU A 64 -6.63 7.13 -7.45
CA LEU A 64 -7.69 7.86 -8.15
C LEU A 64 -8.49 8.76 -7.20
N THR A 65 -8.86 8.25 -6.02
CA THR A 65 -9.65 9.01 -5.04
C THR A 65 -8.88 10.18 -4.44
N ASN A 66 -7.55 10.09 -4.34
CA ASN A 66 -6.72 11.16 -3.80
C ASN A 66 -6.21 12.13 -4.87
N LEU A 67 -6.39 11.85 -6.17
CA LEU A 67 -5.89 12.68 -7.27
C LEU A 67 -6.50 14.10 -7.31
N ARG A 68 -7.68 14.30 -6.72
CA ARG A 68 -8.35 15.61 -6.61
C ARG A 68 -8.84 15.94 -5.20
N LYS A 69 -8.36 15.23 -4.17
CA LYS A 69 -8.85 15.39 -2.81
C LYS A 69 -8.43 16.75 -2.25
N ARG A 70 -9.42 17.59 -1.92
CA ARG A 70 -9.19 18.90 -1.30
C ARG A 70 -8.72 18.72 0.15
N GLY A 71 -7.85 19.61 0.62
CA GLY A 71 -7.35 19.62 2.02
C GLY A 71 -6.07 18.81 2.26
N LEU A 72 -5.54 18.13 1.24
CA LEU A 72 -4.19 17.58 1.26
C LEU A 72 -3.17 18.62 0.76
N SER A 73 -1.97 18.61 1.34
CA SER A 73 -0.85 19.32 0.73
C SER A 73 -0.47 18.65 -0.58
N LYS A 74 0.03 19.42 -1.56
CA LYS A 74 0.48 18.88 -2.85
C LYS A 74 1.46 17.71 -2.68
N LEU A 75 2.38 17.81 -1.71
CA LEU A 75 3.34 16.76 -1.41
C LEU A 75 2.67 15.47 -0.92
N ASN A 76 1.74 15.57 0.03
CA ASN A 76 1.04 14.39 0.56
C ASN A 76 0.16 13.73 -0.53
N GLN A 77 -0.46 14.57 -1.36
CA GLN A 77 -1.26 14.11 -2.48
C GLN A 77 -0.40 13.33 -3.49
N ILE A 78 0.73 13.89 -3.91
CA ILE A 78 1.69 13.22 -4.81
C ILE A 78 2.19 11.93 -4.18
N THR A 79 2.53 11.94 -2.89
CA THR A 79 3.02 10.76 -2.16
C THR A 79 1.99 9.63 -2.19
N ILE A 80 0.72 9.91 -1.90
CA ILE A 80 -0.35 8.91 -1.91
C ILE A 80 -0.60 8.40 -3.33
N VAL A 81 -0.67 9.30 -4.32
CA VAL A 81 -0.95 8.93 -5.72
C VAL A 81 0.17 8.05 -6.26
N LEU A 82 1.43 8.43 -6.07
CA LEU A 82 2.58 7.65 -6.52
C LEU A 82 2.68 6.32 -5.77
N ALA A 83 2.45 6.29 -4.46
CA ALA A 83 2.44 5.04 -3.70
C ALA A 83 1.41 4.05 -4.25
N GLY A 84 0.18 4.47 -4.52
CA GLY A 84 -0.82 3.58 -5.09
C GLY A 84 -0.50 3.12 -6.53
N ILE A 85 0.09 3.99 -7.37
CA ILE A 85 0.53 3.63 -8.73
C ILE A 85 1.66 2.60 -8.68
N TRP A 86 2.66 2.78 -7.80
CA TRP A 86 3.74 1.82 -7.63
C TRP A 86 3.24 0.49 -7.08
N ALA A 87 2.37 0.52 -6.06
CA ALA A 87 1.77 -0.68 -5.50
C ALA A 87 0.99 -1.47 -6.56
N PHE A 88 0.22 -0.78 -7.41
CA PHE A 88 -0.44 -1.41 -8.55
C PHE A 88 0.58 -1.98 -9.56
N GLY A 89 1.52 -1.17 -10.05
CA GLY A 89 2.46 -1.56 -11.10
C GLY A 89 3.37 -2.72 -10.72
N LEU A 90 3.89 -2.73 -9.49
CA LEU A 90 4.77 -3.80 -9.01
C LEU A 90 4.03 -5.13 -8.85
N ASN A 91 2.78 -5.10 -8.40
CA ASN A 91 1.96 -6.31 -8.33
C ASN A 91 1.56 -6.80 -9.71
N LEU A 92 1.28 -5.89 -10.66
CA LEU A 92 1.01 -6.26 -12.05
C LEU A 92 2.21 -6.98 -12.69
N MET A 93 3.42 -6.47 -12.48
CA MET A 93 4.65 -7.08 -12.99
C MET A 93 4.89 -8.49 -12.44
N VAL A 94 4.52 -8.74 -11.18
CA VAL A 94 4.58 -10.08 -10.58
C VAL A 94 3.58 -11.03 -11.26
N ILE A 95 2.35 -10.58 -11.52
CA ILE A 95 1.32 -11.41 -12.17
C ILE A 95 1.71 -11.76 -13.61
N VAL A 96 2.22 -10.79 -14.36
CA VAL A 96 2.59 -10.97 -15.78
C VAL A 96 3.97 -11.62 -15.95
N HIS A 97 4.69 -11.91 -14.85
CA HIS A 97 6.04 -12.47 -14.87
C HIS A 97 7.01 -11.62 -15.73
N PHE A 98 6.96 -10.30 -15.55
CA PHE A 98 7.77 -9.38 -16.34
C PHE A 98 9.28 -9.63 -16.10
N PRO A 99 10.09 -9.81 -17.15
CA PRO A 99 11.49 -10.26 -17.01
C PRO A 99 12.38 -9.27 -16.25
N TYR A 100 12.05 -7.97 -16.26
CA TYR A 100 12.80 -6.92 -15.56
C TYR A 100 12.15 -6.49 -14.23
N ALA A 101 11.35 -7.35 -13.60
CA ALA A 101 10.65 -7.02 -12.35
C ALA A 101 11.64 -6.74 -11.20
N SER A 102 12.84 -7.32 -11.24
CA SER A 102 13.94 -7.07 -10.30
C SER A 102 14.48 -5.65 -10.36
N GLU A 103 14.63 -5.09 -11.55
CA GLU A 103 15.20 -3.78 -11.82
C GLU A 103 14.19 -2.69 -11.43
N VAL A 104 12.92 -2.93 -11.77
CA VAL A 104 11.82 -2.03 -11.39
C VAL A 104 11.63 -1.99 -9.87
N ARG A 105 12.05 -3.02 -9.13
CA ARG A 105 12.03 -3.02 -7.67
C ARG A 105 12.84 -1.88 -7.06
N ILE A 106 13.92 -1.43 -7.70
CA ILE A 106 14.74 -0.31 -7.20
C ILE A 106 13.94 1.00 -7.25
N SER A 107 12.99 1.14 -8.19
CA SER A 107 12.15 2.35 -8.27
C SER A 107 11.28 2.57 -7.02
N VAL A 108 11.12 1.56 -6.17
CA VAL A 108 10.42 1.61 -4.89
C VAL A 108 11.04 2.60 -3.89
N PHE A 109 12.31 3.00 -4.07
CA PHE A 109 12.92 4.06 -3.26
C PHE A 109 12.15 5.39 -3.36
N ILE A 110 11.59 5.71 -4.53
CA ILE A 110 10.88 6.97 -4.76
C ILE A 110 9.68 7.12 -3.81
N PRO A 111 8.69 6.20 -3.79
CA PRO A 111 7.56 6.31 -2.88
C PRO A 111 7.95 6.19 -1.40
N ILE A 112 9.03 5.47 -1.05
CA ILE A 112 9.52 5.39 0.34
C ILE A 112 10.06 6.74 0.81
N ILE A 113 10.92 7.39 0.02
CA ILE A 113 11.51 8.69 0.38
C ILE A 113 10.41 9.74 0.53
N LEU A 114 9.44 9.77 -0.39
CA LEU A 114 8.29 10.66 -0.31
C LEU A 114 7.47 10.41 0.96
N TYR A 115 7.24 9.15 1.31
CA TYR A 115 6.58 8.77 2.56
C TYR A 115 7.33 9.28 3.79
N LEU A 116 8.65 9.12 3.86
CA LEU A 116 9.47 9.62 4.96
C LEU A 116 9.39 11.14 5.10
N ILE A 117 9.42 11.88 3.98
CA ILE A 117 9.23 13.34 3.98
C ILE A 117 7.81 13.71 4.44
N SER A 118 6.78 12.96 4.03
CA SER A 118 5.42 13.16 4.51
C SER A 118 5.29 12.90 6.01
N LEU A 119 6.00 11.93 6.57
CA LEU A 119 6.00 11.64 8.01
C LEU A 119 6.54 12.81 8.83
N THR A 120 7.68 13.38 8.43
CA THR A 120 8.27 14.54 9.13
C THR A 120 7.37 15.77 9.07
N ARG A 121 6.48 15.85 8.05
CA ARG A 121 5.47 16.90 7.89
C ARG A 121 4.11 16.59 8.54
N GLY A 122 4.05 15.60 9.43
CA GLY A 122 2.87 15.33 10.25
C GLY A 122 1.79 14.46 9.61
N MET A 123 2.14 13.64 8.60
CA MET A 123 1.21 12.67 7.99
C MET A 123 0.57 11.72 9.01
N VAL A 124 1.24 11.41 10.12
CA VAL A 124 0.73 10.48 11.16
C VAL A 124 -0.66 10.86 11.70
N LYS A 125 -0.95 12.17 11.80
CA LYS A 125 -2.24 12.69 12.28
C LYS A 125 -3.34 12.64 11.23
N ARG A 126 -3.00 12.39 9.96
CA ARG A 126 -3.92 12.39 8.82
C ARG A 126 -4.66 11.07 8.68
N LYS A 127 -5.81 11.07 8.02
CA LYS A 127 -6.69 9.90 7.88
C LYS A 127 -6.13 8.88 6.88
N GLU A 128 -5.30 9.37 5.98
CA GLU A 128 -4.63 8.65 4.89
C GLU A 128 -3.44 7.82 5.38
N PHE A 129 -3.00 8.04 6.63
CA PHE A 129 -1.82 7.39 7.20
C PHE A 129 -1.88 5.87 7.16
N GLY A 130 -3.05 5.26 7.41
CA GLY A 130 -3.18 3.81 7.55
C GLY A 130 -2.80 3.05 6.27
N TYR A 131 -3.53 3.26 5.18
CA TYR A 131 -3.23 2.60 3.91
C TYR A 131 -1.87 3.00 3.35
N LEU A 132 -1.42 4.24 3.58
CA LEU A 132 -0.12 4.70 3.09
C LEU A 132 1.01 3.95 3.80
N THR A 133 0.90 3.75 5.11
CA THR A 133 1.86 2.96 5.89
C THR A 133 1.91 1.51 5.43
N ILE A 134 0.75 0.90 5.13
CA ILE A 134 0.69 -0.48 4.62
C ILE A 134 1.49 -0.61 3.32
N MET A 135 1.22 0.26 2.33
CA MET A 135 1.93 0.25 1.05
C MET A 135 3.44 0.53 1.24
N SER A 136 3.80 1.51 2.08
CA SER A 136 5.20 1.84 2.32
C SER A 136 5.96 0.73 3.06
N VAL A 137 5.33 -0.02 3.95
CA VAL A 137 5.95 -1.20 4.58
C VAL A 137 6.09 -2.34 3.58
N GLU A 138 5.09 -2.58 2.74
CA GLU A 138 5.20 -3.55 1.63
C GLU A 138 6.41 -3.25 0.74
N PHE A 139 6.61 -1.98 0.41
CA PHE A 139 7.75 -1.48 -0.36
C PHE A 139 9.09 -1.76 0.30
N ILE A 140 9.21 -1.48 1.60
CA ILE A 140 10.43 -1.78 2.37
C ILE A 140 10.71 -3.29 2.38
N LEU A 141 9.68 -4.11 2.63
CA LEU A 141 9.84 -5.57 2.64
C LEU A 141 10.24 -6.12 1.27
N ARG A 142 9.71 -5.56 0.17
CA ARG A 142 10.13 -5.91 -1.19
C ARG A 142 11.61 -5.62 -1.45
N LEU A 143 12.14 -4.51 -0.93
CA LEU A 143 13.56 -4.16 -1.06
C LEU A 143 14.47 -5.09 -0.25
N ILE A 144 14.05 -5.50 0.94
CA ILE A 144 14.86 -6.37 1.84
C ILE A 144 14.93 -7.81 1.33
N ARG A 145 13.97 -8.23 0.50
CA ARG A 145 13.86 -9.57 -0.07
C ARG A 145 14.94 -9.83 -1.14
N PHE A 146 16.19 -9.93 -0.71
CA PHE A 146 17.32 -10.45 -1.49
C PHE A 146 17.22 -11.97 -1.64
#